data_AF-A0AAU3ZE72-F1
#
_entry.id   AF-A0AAU3ZE72-F1
#
_cell.length_a   1.000
_cell.length_b   1.000
_cell.length_c   1.000
_cell.angle_alpha   90.00
_cell.angle_beta   90.00
_cell.angle_gamma   90.00
#
_symmetry.space_group_name_H-M   'P 1'
#
loop_
_entity.id
_entity.type
_entity.pdbx_description
1 polymer ?
#
loop_
_entity_poly.entity_id
_entity_poly.type
_entity_poly.pdbx_seq_one_letter_code
_entity_poly.pdbx_strand_id
1 'polypeptide(L)'
;MSDHDETAGSRSAFDEEARQVLATGAREEKLRRRYPIESTSFERTRMAPYTAYAAMVLEGAGWRQMFPAQPSEDEARLDLAAVLRGTTEHPQVTAVRYTQAADAVENGADQVVLGERVYRIVRVEQTVVMTEYGPEPPQGTDCPFPEEFDDRESEH
;
A
#
# COMPACT_ATOMS: atom_id res chain seq x y z
N MET A 1 38.37 -48.17 11.14
CA MET A 1 38.83 -46.98 10.40
C MET A 1 37.71 -45.96 10.50
N SER A 2 38.03 -44.88 11.22
CA SER A 2 37.37 -43.58 11.43
C SER A 2 35.86 -43.42 11.15
N ASP A 3 35.09 -43.41 12.25
CA ASP A 3 33.71 -42.90 12.35
C ASP A 3 33.65 -41.68 13.31
N HIS A 4 34.70 -40.87 13.34
CA HIS A 4 34.82 -39.72 14.24
C HIS A 4 35.34 -38.50 13.48
N ASP A 5 34.45 -37.80 12.78
CA ASP A 5 34.68 -36.39 12.40
C ASP A 5 33.39 -35.61 12.08
N GLU A 6 32.27 -36.28 11.76
CA GLU A 6 31.02 -35.56 11.44
C GLU A 6 30.36 -34.91 12.67
N THR A 7 30.43 -35.53 13.85
CA THR A 7 29.78 -35.02 15.08
C THR A 7 30.49 -33.80 15.67
N ALA A 8 31.82 -33.69 15.51
CA ALA A 8 32.60 -32.54 15.98
C ALA A 8 32.40 -31.31 15.08
N GLY A 9 32.37 -31.50 13.75
CA GLY A 9 32.00 -30.45 12.79
C GLY A 9 30.58 -29.94 12.99
N SER A 10 29.64 -30.86 13.25
CA SER A 10 28.25 -30.51 13.57
C SER A 10 28.14 -29.68 14.86
N ARG A 11 28.81 -30.07 15.95
CA ARG A 11 28.77 -29.31 17.23
C ARG A 11 29.42 -27.93 17.13
N SER A 12 30.51 -27.80 16.38
CA SER A 12 31.16 -26.50 16.11
C SER A 12 30.28 -25.58 15.25
N ALA A 13 29.53 -26.13 14.29
CA ALA A 13 28.60 -25.37 13.48
C ALA A 13 27.42 -24.86 14.33
N PHE A 14 26.87 -25.71 15.21
CA PHE A 14 25.84 -25.31 16.17
C PHE A 14 26.30 -24.19 17.13
N ASP A 15 27.54 -24.26 17.62
CA ASP A 15 28.09 -23.22 18.51
C ASP A 15 28.26 -21.87 17.80
N GLU A 16 28.66 -21.88 16.53
CA GLU A 16 28.80 -20.66 15.73
C GLU A 16 27.43 -20.06 15.38
N GLU A 17 26.46 -20.91 15.03
CA GLU A 17 25.08 -20.51 14.79
C GLU A 17 24.46 -19.88 16.05
N ALA A 18 24.68 -20.49 17.23
CA ALA A 18 24.22 -19.95 18.50
C ALA A 18 24.82 -18.56 18.79
N ARG A 19 26.11 -18.34 18.51
CA ARG A 19 26.74 -17.01 18.64
C ARG A 19 26.11 -15.98 17.71
N GLN A 20 25.82 -16.37 16.46
CA GLN A 20 25.22 -15.48 15.48
C GLN A 20 23.78 -15.08 15.86
N VAL A 21 23.01 -16.02 16.40
CA VAL A 21 21.66 -15.75 16.95
C VAL A 21 21.74 -14.78 18.12
N LEU A 22 22.64 -14.99 19.09
CA LEU A 22 22.82 -14.10 20.23
C LEU A 22 23.28 -12.69 19.81
N ALA A 23 24.22 -12.60 18.87
CA ALA A 23 24.67 -11.32 18.33
C ALA A 23 23.55 -10.58 17.58
N THR A 24 22.65 -11.32 16.94
CA THR A 24 21.45 -10.76 16.29
C THR A 24 20.46 -10.24 17.33
N GLY A 25 20.13 -11.02 18.35
CA GLY A 25 19.25 -10.57 19.44
C GLY A 25 19.79 -9.34 20.19
N ALA A 26 21.10 -9.27 20.42
CA ALA A 26 21.72 -8.09 21.03
C ALA A 26 21.60 -6.83 20.16
N ARG A 27 21.70 -6.97 18.83
CA ARG A 27 21.49 -5.86 17.87
C ARG A 27 20.03 -5.42 17.85
N GLU A 28 19.10 -6.36 17.83
CA GLU A 28 17.66 -6.08 17.87
C GLU A 28 17.27 -5.35 19.16
N GLU A 29 17.74 -5.81 20.32
CA GLU A 29 17.47 -5.18 21.61
C GLU A 29 18.04 -3.75 21.67
N LYS A 30 19.22 -3.53 21.08
CA LYS A 30 19.78 -2.18 20.95
C LYS A 30 18.90 -1.26 20.09
N LEU A 31 18.27 -1.79 19.05
CA LEU A 31 17.34 -1.03 18.21
C LEU A 31 16.03 -0.73 18.96
N ARG A 32 15.44 -1.70 19.67
CA ARG A 32 14.23 -1.50 20.48
C ARG A 32 14.40 -0.39 21.51
N ARG A 33 15.56 -0.33 22.17
CA ARG A 33 15.88 0.74 23.14
C ARG A 33 16.09 2.11 22.51
N ARG A 34 16.52 2.16 21.24
CA ARG A 34 16.77 3.41 20.52
C ARG A 34 15.48 4.01 19.95
N TYR A 35 14.51 3.18 19.61
CA TYR A 35 13.27 3.56 18.94
C TYR A 35 12.05 3.02 19.72
N PRO A 36 11.73 3.60 20.89
CA PRO A 36 10.57 3.17 21.67
C PRO A 36 9.25 3.52 20.95
N ILE A 37 8.24 2.66 21.09
CA ILE A 37 6.90 2.85 20.52
C ILE A 37 6.05 3.78 21.41
N GLU A 38 6.20 3.67 22.74
CA GLU A 38 5.49 4.50 23.70
C GLU A 38 6.37 5.70 24.09
N SER A 39 5.92 6.92 23.75
CA SER A 39 6.60 8.17 24.12
C SER A 39 5.58 9.18 24.66
N THR A 40 5.88 9.76 25.83
CA THR A 40 5.12 10.88 26.41
C THR A 40 5.63 12.25 25.93
N SER A 41 6.48 12.28 24.90
CA SER A 41 7.11 13.50 24.41
C SER A 41 6.18 14.23 23.44
N PHE A 42 5.73 15.41 23.85
CA PHE A 42 4.72 16.22 23.15
C PHE A 42 5.32 17.15 22.07
N GLU A 43 6.61 17.03 21.72
CA GLU A 43 7.25 17.80 20.64
C GLU A 43 7.86 16.84 19.59
N ARG A 44 7.66 16.94 18.28
CA ARG A 44 6.79 17.74 17.40
C ARG A 44 6.57 16.84 16.18
N THR A 45 5.33 16.42 15.96
CA THR A 45 4.88 15.74 14.75
C THR A 45 5.50 16.39 13.51
N ARG A 46 6.33 15.63 12.77
CA ARG A 46 6.69 16.01 11.41
C ARG A 46 5.81 15.23 10.45
N MET A 47 5.10 15.95 9.59
CA MET A 47 4.36 15.37 8.48
C MET A 47 5.34 15.22 7.31
N ALA A 48 5.53 14.01 6.81
CA ALA A 48 6.21 13.78 5.54
C ALA A 48 5.13 13.65 4.45
N PRO A 49 4.97 14.65 3.56
CA PRO A 49 4.01 14.57 2.46
C PRO A 49 4.57 13.72 1.33
N TYR A 50 3.76 12.80 0.82
CA TYR A 50 4.01 12.04 -0.40
C TYR A 50 2.83 12.24 -1.33
N THR A 51 3.10 12.76 -2.53
CA THR A 51 2.08 12.84 -3.57
C THR A 51 1.96 11.48 -4.24
N ALA A 52 0.73 10.97 -4.30
CA ALA A 52 0.37 9.76 -5.00
C ALA A 52 -0.83 10.03 -5.92
N TYR A 53 -1.18 9.06 -6.75
CA TYR A 53 -2.23 9.19 -7.76
C TYR A 53 -3.13 7.97 -7.75
N ALA A 54 -4.43 8.16 -7.91
CA ALA A 54 -5.38 7.05 -7.99
C ALA A 54 -6.44 7.39 -9.04
N ALA A 55 -7.36 6.45 -9.28
CA ALA A 55 -8.62 6.77 -9.93
C ALA A 55 -9.77 6.68 -8.93
N MET A 56 -10.74 7.58 -9.09
CA MET A 56 -12.04 7.48 -8.43
C MET A 56 -13.15 7.35 -9.47
N VAL A 57 -14.19 6.62 -9.11
CA VAL A 57 -15.44 6.56 -9.87
C VAL A 57 -16.55 7.26 -9.08
N LEU A 58 -17.37 8.06 -9.74
CA LEU A 58 -18.63 8.55 -9.21
C LEU A 58 -19.70 7.48 -9.46
N GLU A 59 -20.21 6.89 -8.39
CA GLU A 59 -21.30 5.91 -8.41
C GLU A 59 -22.37 6.31 -7.38
N GLY A 60 -23.63 6.33 -7.80
CA GLY A 60 -24.73 6.83 -6.96
C GLY A 60 -24.50 8.29 -6.54
N ALA A 61 -24.30 8.51 -5.23
CA ALA A 61 -24.07 9.84 -4.65
C ALA A 61 -22.61 10.08 -4.20
N GLY A 62 -21.70 9.12 -4.38
CA GLY A 62 -20.37 9.13 -3.78
C GLY A 62 -19.23 8.87 -4.77
N TRP A 63 -18.03 9.33 -4.39
CA TRP A 63 -16.80 8.98 -5.08
C TRP A 63 -16.15 7.81 -4.39
N ARG A 64 -15.88 6.75 -5.14
CA ARG A 64 -15.18 5.55 -4.65
C ARG A 64 -13.82 5.43 -5.31
N GLN A 65 -12.79 5.10 -4.51
CA GLN A 65 -11.45 4.82 -5.03
C GLN A 65 -11.42 3.44 -5.71
N MET A 66 -10.80 3.37 -6.89
CA MET A 66 -10.81 2.15 -7.71
C MET A 66 -9.66 1.19 -7.37
N PHE A 67 -8.51 1.70 -6.97
CA PHE A 67 -7.29 0.94 -6.68
C PHE A 67 -6.38 1.72 -5.71
N PRO A 68 -5.43 1.06 -5.01
CA PRO A 68 -4.47 1.75 -4.12
C PRO A 68 -3.73 2.90 -4.81
N ALA A 69 -3.38 3.95 -4.07
CA ALA A 69 -2.69 5.08 -4.66
C ALA A 69 -1.30 4.67 -5.17
N GLN A 70 -1.01 5.04 -6.42
CA GLN A 70 0.23 4.77 -7.13
C GLN A 70 1.22 5.92 -6.94
N PRO A 71 2.54 5.63 -6.94
CA PRO A 71 3.56 6.66 -6.76
C PRO A 71 3.73 7.56 -7.99
N SER A 72 3.19 7.17 -9.16
CA SER A 72 3.21 7.99 -10.37
C SER A 72 1.84 8.14 -11.01
N GLU A 73 1.66 9.26 -11.71
CA GLU A 73 0.45 9.53 -12.49
C GLU A 73 0.31 8.53 -13.64
N ASP A 74 1.42 8.21 -14.32
CA ASP A 74 1.43 7.27 -15.45
C ASP A 74 0.99 5.86 -15.02
N GLU A 75 1.46 5.36 -13.88
CA GLU A 75 1.00 4.07 -13.34
C GLU A 75 -0.50 4.11 -13.00
N ALA A 76 -0.99 5.19 -12.37
CA ALA A 76 -2.42 5.32 -12.09
C ALA A 76 -3.27 5.35 -13.39
N ARG A 77 -2.76 5.96 -14.46
CA ARG A 77 -3.42 5.95 -15.78
C ARG A 77 -3.47 4.54 -16.37
N LEU A 78 -2.35 3.81 -16.32
CA LEU A 78 -2.27 2.43 -16.79
C LEU A 78 -3.23 1.52 -16.02
N ASP A 79 -3.29 1.67 -14.69
CA ASP A 79 -4.20 0.92 -13.84
C ASP A 79 -5.67 1.22 -14.16
N LEU A 80 -6.05 2.50 -14.32
CA LEU A 80 -7.41 2.86 -14.71
C LEU A 80 -7.75 2.30 -16.10
N ALA A 81 -6.84 2.39 -17.07
CA ALA A 81 -7.05 1.84 -18.40
C ALA A 81 -7.23 0.31 -18.35
N ALA A 82 -6.44 -0.40 -17.54
CA ALA A 82 -6.59 -1.84 -17.32
C ALA A 82 -7.97 -2.19 -16.72
N VAL A 83 -8.43 -1.42 -15.72
CA VAL A 83 -9.78 -1.58 -15.14
C VAL A 83 -10.87 -1.39 -16.19
N LEU A 84 -10.76 -0.34 -17.02
CA LEU A 84 -11.73 -0.06 -18.08
C LEU A 84 -11.76 -1.20 -19.11
N ARG A 85 -10.60 -1.73 -19.52
CA ARG A 85 -10.51 -2.87 -20.45
C ARG A 85 -11.03 -4.18 -19.84
N GLY A 86 -10.86 -4.37 -18.54
CA GLY A 86 -11.30 -5.57 -17.80
C GLY A 86 -12.80 -5.62 -17.49
N THR A 87 -13.55 -4.53 -17.72
CA THR A 87 -14.99 -4.48 -17.44
C THR A 87 -15.76 -5.29 -18.50
N THR A 88 -16.04 -6.56 -18.20
CA THR A 88 -16.66 -7.53 -19.14
C THR A 88 -18.17 -7.65 -19.03
N GLU A 89 -18.81 -6.94 -18.10
CA GLU A 89 -20.23 -7.11 -17.77
C GLU A 89 -21.22 -6.47 -18.76
N HIS A 90 -20.76 -6.05 -19.95
CA HIS A 90 -21.59 -5.25 -20.84
C HIS A 90 -21.69 -5.80 -22.27
N PRO A 91 -22.84 -5.59 -22.96
CA PRO A 91 -23.01 -5.94 -24.37
C PRO A 91 -21.86 -5.42 -25.24
N GLN A 92 -21.58 -6.07 -26.37
CA GLN A 92 -20.43 -5.80 -27.25
C GLN A 92 -20.25 -4.31 -27.62
N VAL A 93 -21.34 -3.56 -27.79
CA VAL A 93 -21.30 -2.10 -28.09
C VAL A 93 -20.70 -1.29 -26.94
N THR A 94 -20.92 -1.73 -25.71
CA THR A 94 -20.37 -1.10 -24.51
C THR A 94 -18.88 -1.43 -24.35
N ALA A 95 -18.45 -2.65 -24.67
CA ALA A 95 -17.03 -3.02 -24.61
C ALA A 95 -16.13 -2.14 -25.49
N VAL A 96 -16.62 -1.72 -26.67
CA VAL A 96 -15.90 -0.77 -27.54
C VAL A 96 -15.72 0.60 -26.87
N ARG A 97 -16.76 1.12 -26.20
CA ARG A 97 -16.68 2.41 -25.51
C ARG A 97 -15.70 2.39 -24.33
N TYR A 98 -15.66 1.29 -23.59
CA TYR A 98 -14.68 1.11 -22.51
C TYR A 98 -13.25 1.03 -23.05
N THR A 99 -13.04 0.33 -24.17
CA THR A 99 -11.74 0.30 -24.86
C THR A 99 -11.28 1.69 -25.29
N GLN A 100 -12.18 2.46 -25.91
CA GLN A 100 -11.88 3.85 -26.32
C GLN A 100 -11.59 4.77 -25.12
N ALA A 101 -12.31 4.59 -24.01
CA ALA A 101 -12.06 5.34 -22.78
C ALA A 101 -10.71 4.97 -22.15
N ALA A 102 -10.33 3.69 -22.17
CA ALA A 102 -9.01 3.24 -21.73
C ALA A 102 -7.90 3.89 -22.57
N ASP A 103 -8.03 3.86 -23.90
CA ASP A 103 -7.09 4.53 -24.81
C ASP A 103 -7.03 6.04 -24.51
N ALA A 104 -8.16 6.69 -24.23
CA ALA A 104 -8.18 8.12 -23.90
C ALA A 104 -7.43 8.43 -22.61
N VAL A 105 -7.60 7.62 -21.56
CA VAL A 105 -6.90 7.78 -20.27
C VAL A 105 -5.39 7.58 -20.43
N GLU A 106 -4.97 6.55 -21.17
CA GLU A 106 -3.56 6.30 -21.51
C GLU A 106 -2.96 7.48 -22.30
N ASN A 107 -3.76 8.15 -23.13
CA ASN A 107 -3.36 9.33 -23.90
C ASN A 107 -3.54 10.65 -23.14
N GLY A 108 -3.73 10.61 -21.81
CA GLY A 108 -3.70 11.80 -20.95
C GLY A 108 -5.05 12.38 -20.57
N ALA A 109 -6.18 11.71 -20.87
CA ALA A 109 -7.48 12.18 -20.37
C ALA A 109 -7.56 12.00 -18.84
N ASP A 110 -7.78 13.09 -18.10
CA ASP A 110 -7.96 13.05 -16.64
C ASP A 110 -9.30 12.47 -16.21
N GLN A 111 -10.28 12.46 -17.12
CA GLN A 111 -11.64 12.04 -16.83
C GLN A 111 -12.29 11.41 -18.06
N VAL A 112 -13.03 10.32 -17.84
CA VAL A 112 -13.92 9.71 -18.83
C VAL A 112 -15.29 9.45 -18.22
N VAL A 113 -16.33 9.55 -19.05
CA VAL A 113 -17.73 9.34 -18.64
C VAL A 113 -18.31 8.20 -19.45
N LEU A 114 -18.83 7.18 -18.77
CA LEU A 114 -19.40 5.98 -19.38
C LEU A 114 -20.75 5.67 -18.74
N GLY A 115 -21.83 5.92 -19.49
CA GLY A 115 -23.19 5.82 -18.93
C GLY A 115 -23.39 6.87 -17.84
N GLU A 116 -23.77 6.43 -16.65
CA GLU A 116 -23.98 7.28 -15.47
C GLU A 116 -22.73 7.36 -14.56
N ARG A 117 -21.62 6.71 -14.95
CA ARG A 117 -20.38 6.70 -14.18
C ARG A 117 -19.38 7.73 -14.69
N VAL A 118 -18.70 8.40 -13.75
CA VAL A 118 -17.59 9.33 -14.04
C VAL A 118 -16.31 8.74 -13.44
N TYR A 119 -15.33 8.42 -14.27
CA TYR A 119 -14.01 7.96 -13.83
C TYR A 119 -13.03 9.11 -13.92
N ARG A 120 -12.21 9.32 -12.89
CA ARG A 120 -11.30 10.46 -12.81
C ARG A 120 -9.96 10.08 -12.18
N ILE A 121 -8.86 10.50 -12.78
CA ILE A 121 -7.53 10.50 -12.16
C ILE A 121 -7.49 11.59 -11.09
N VAL A 122 -7.08 11.22 -9.88
CA VAL A 122 -7.01 12.13 -8.73
C VAL A 122 -5.61 12.12 -8.14
N ARG A 123 -5.21 13.29 -7.61
CA ARG A 123 -4.03 13.42 -6.77
C ARG A 123 -4.40 13.14 -5.33
N VAL A 124 -3.64 12.27 -4.68
CA VAL A 124 -3.78 11.91 -3.27
C VAL A 124 -2.56 12.45 -2.52
N GLU A 125 -2.79 13.23 -1.46
CA GLU A 125 -1.71 13.62 -0.54
C GLU A 125 -1.67 12.61 0.60
N GLN A 126 -0.60 11.82 0.67
CA GLN A 126 -0.36 10.89 1.76
C GLN A 126 0.52 11.58 2.80
N THR A 127 0.17 11.43 4.08
CA THR A 127 1.00 11.94 5.18
C THR A 127 1.41 10.80 6.08
N VAL A 128 2.69 10.74 6.42
CA VAL A 128 3.19 9.96 7.55
C VAL A 128 3.43 10.88 8.73
N VAL A 129 2.83 10.54 9.87
CA VAL A 129 3.08 11.21 11.14
C VAL A 129 4.37 10.65 11.75
N MET A 130 5.33 11.53 12.02
CA MET A 130 6.63 11.16 12.63
C MET A 130 6.73 11.70 14.05
N THR A 131 7.12 10.84 14.99
CA THR A 131 7.60 11.17 16.33
C THR A 131 9.11 11.47 16.31
N GLU A 132 9.68 11.86 17.46
CA GLU A 132 11.14 12.00 17.58
C GLU A 132 11.90 10.67 17.43
N TYR A 133 11.21 9.54 17.59
CA TYR A 133 11.76 8.19 17.50
C TYR A 133 11.44 7.48 16.17
N GLY A 134 10.56 8.02 15.32
CA GLY A 134 10.19 7.41 14.04
C GLY A 134 8.70 7.54 13.71
N PRO A 135 8.19 6.82 12.68
CA PRO A 135 6.78 6.83 12.33
C PRO A 135 5.90 6.48 13.53
N GLU A 136 4.81 7.22 13.69
CA GLU A 136 3.83 6.97 14.74
C GLU A 136 3.08 5.65 14.47
N PRO A 137 2.91 4.76 15.47
CA PRO A 137 2.07 3.57 15.33
C PRO A 137 0.58 3.95 15.23
N PRO A 138 -0.30 3.03 14.81
CA PRO A 138 -1.75 3.23 14.90
C PRO A 138 -2.18 3.62 16.32
N GLN A 139 -3.04 4.62 16.43
CA GLN A 139 -3.62 5.08 17.69
C GLN A 139 -4.96 4.39 17.95
N GLY A 140 -5.29 4.15 19.21
CA GLY A 140 -6.60 3.57 19.58
C GLY A 140 -7.80 4.46 19.21
N THR A 141 -7.55 5.72 18.86
CA THR A 141 -8.53 6.69 18.35
C THR A 141 -8.60 6.76 16.84
N ASP A 142 -7.75 6.03 16.11
CA ASP A 142 -7.80 5.97 14.66
C ASP A 142 -9.12 5.32 14.23
N CYS A 143 -9.91 6.04 13.45
CA CYS A 143 -11.12 5.50 12.85
C CYS A 143 -10.75 4.80 11.54
N PRO A 144 -11.36 3.63 11.24
CA PRO A 144 -11.27 3.07 9.90
C PRO A 144 -11.83 4.07 8.88
N PHE A 145 -11.44 3.91 7.61
CA PHE A 145 -12.06 4.68 6.54
C PHE A 145 -13.58 4.47 6.58
N PRO A 146 -14.40 5.54 6.52
CA PRO A 146 -15.85 5.40 6.70
C PRO A 146 -16.42 4.42 5.68
N GLU A 147 -17.20 3.43 6.15
CA GLU A 147 -17.83 2.42 5.29
C GLU A 147 -18.68 3.04 4.18
N GLU A 148 -19.28 4.21 4.44
CA GLU A 148 -20.04 5.01 3.46
C GLU A 148 -19.22 5.47 2.23
N PHE A 149 -17.90 5.36 2.31
CA PHE A 149 -16.98 5.63 1.20
C PHE A 149 -16.19 4.37 0.80
N ASP A 150 -16.32 3.26 1.53
CA ASP A 150 -15.56 2.01 1.37
C ASP A 150 -16.43 0.90 0.75
N ASP A 151 -16.84 1.03 -0.51
CA ASP A 151 -17.62 -0.03 -1.19
C ASP A 151 -16.74 -1.19 -1.69
N ARG A 152 -15.63 -1.53 -0.99
CA ARG A 152 -14.99 -2.83 -1.18
C ARG A 152 -15.98 -3.86 -0.63
N GLU A 153 -16.77 -4.46 -1.54
CA GLU A 153 -17.71 -5.53 -1.23
C GLU A 153 -17.10 -6.46 -0.18
N SER A 154 -17.81 -6.60 0.94
CA SER A 154 -17.44 -7.48 2.04
C SER A 154 -17.56 -8.93 1.54
N GLU A 155 -16.60 -9.39 0.74
CA GLU A 155 -16.44 -10.79 0.39
C GLU A 155 -15.92 -11.53 1.63
N HIS A 156 -16.84 -11.85 2.53
CA HIS A 156 -16.69 -12.83 3.61
C HIS A 156 -17.29 -14.17 3.20
#